data_AF-A0A6H5KKC4-F1
#
_entry.id   AF-A0A6H5KKC4-F1
#
_cell.length_a   1.000
_cell.length_b   1.000
_cell.length_c   1.000
_cell.angle_alpha   90.00
_cell.angle_beta   90.00
_cell.angle_gamma   90.00
#
_symmetry.space_group_name_H-M   'P 1'
#
loop_
_entity.id
_entity.type
_entity.pdbx_description
1 polymer ?
#
loop_
_entity_poly.entity_id
_entity_poly.type
_entity_poly.pdbx_seq_one_letter_code
_entity_poly.pdbx_strand_id
1 'polypeptide(L)'
;MEYPLPLPTPFPQGDPDDLPPCPSGVSDLAKPIQALIVAGVFAGLGAGTVAVLAGLHSLEAALPAGWYSIWQFTWAPLLGLIFSAAGIAHFTLLREFCNIYPGRGAWGFWYLPGTSSFHVKWTGIAELAGGVGLALGGLGVGAELGLERAAAAGLFALVLAVTPANIYMFSHGAQLPEGLELPVFGHAVRGFFQCVLLAFFWTLASS
;
A
#
# COMPACT_ATOMS: atom_id res chain seq x y z
N MET A 1 -2.63 -30.14 -35.69
CA MET A 1 -2.82 -28.67 -35.71
C MET A 1 -3.40 -28.32 -34.35
N GLU A 2 -2.53 -28.08 -33.36
CA GLU A 2 -2.96 -27.64 -32.04
C GLU A 2 -3.48 -26.22 -32.15
N TYR A 3 -4.73 -26.00 -31.73
CA TYR A 3 -5.26 -24.66 -31.56
C TYR A 3 -4.45 -23.97 -30.45
N PRO A 4 -3.94 -22.75 -30.64
CA PRO A 4 -3.35 -22.02 -29.54
C PRO A 4 -4.42 -21.82 -28.47
N LEU A 5 -4.07 -22.16 -27.21
CA LEU A 5 -4.92 -21.87 -26.06
C LEU A 5 -5.32 -20.39 -26.10
N PRO A 6 -6.60 -20.05 -25.89
CA PRO A 6 -7.02 -18.66 -25.84
C PRO A 6 -6.19 -17.96 -24.76
N LEU A 7 -5.61 -16.80 -25.12
CA LEU A 7 -4.93 -15.95 -24.15
C LEU A 7 -5.87 -15.72 -22.98
N PRO A 8 -5.40 -15.83 -21.71
CA PRO A 8 -6.24 -15.54 -20.57
C PRO A 8 -6.83 -14.15 -20.77
N THR A 9 -8.16 -14.08 -20.83
CA THR A 9 -8.86 -12.81 -20.94
C THR A 9 -8.39 -11.94 -19.77
N PRO A 10 -8.11 -10.65 -20.00
CA PRO A 10 -7.94 -9.73 -18.89
C PRO A 10 -9.16 -9.89 -17.99
N PHE A 11 -8.97 -10.13 -16.69
CA PHE A 11 -10.09 -10.11 -15.76
C PHE A 11 -10.87 -8.82 -16.02
N PRO A 12 -12.15 -8.91 -16.44
CA PRO A 12 -12.97 -7.72 -16.56
C PRO A 12 -12.86 -7.01 -15.22
N GLN A 13 -12.48 -5.73 -15.26
CA GLN A 13 -12.63 -4.89 -14.08
C GLN A 13 -14.12 -5.02 -13.71
N GLY A 14 -14.42 -5.51 -12.50
CA GLY A 14 -15.80 -5.70 -12.07
C GLY A 14 -16.56 -4.41 -12.34
N ASP A 15 -17.79 -4.52 -12.86
CA ASP A 15 -18.59 -3.33 -13.10
C ASP A 15 -18.67 -2.56 -11.77
N PRO A 16 -18.41 -1.23 -11.72
CA PRO A 16 -18.67 -0.46 -10.50
C PRO A 16 -20.09 -0.68 -9.96
N ASP A 17 -21.04 -1.09 -10.80
CA ASP A 17 -22.41 -1.45 -10.41
C ASP A 17 -22.53 -2.85 -9.76
N ASP A 18 -21.49 -3.69 -9.82
CA ASP A 18 -21.43 -5.02 -9.18
C ASP A 18 -20.86 -4.98 -7.74
N LEU A 19 -20.47 -3.80 -7.24
CA LEU A 19 -19.92 -3.67 -5.90
C LEU A 19 -21.03 -3.68 -4.83
N PRO A 20 -20.77 -4.28 -3.66
CA PRO A 20 -21.73 -4.27 -2.57
C PRO A 20 -21.95 -2.84 -2.06
N PRO A 21 -23.10 -2.56 -1.40
CA PRO A 21 -23.37 -1.25 -0.80
C PRO A 21 -22.19 -0.80 0.07
N CYS A 22 -21.75 0.45 -0.11
CA CYS A 22 -20.61 0.97 0.62
C CYS A 22 -21.01 1.43 2.04
N PRO A 23 -20.47 0.84 3.12
CA PRO A 23 -20.83 1.23 4.49
C PRO A 23 -20.49 2.68 4.85
N SER A 24 -19.54 3.31 4.15
CA SER A 24 -19.16 4.69 4.39
C SER A 24 -20.08 5.73 3.74
N GLY A 25 -20.91 5.31 2.77
CA GLY A 25 -21.77 6.19 1.97
C GLY A 25 -21.01 7.17 1.06
N VAL A 26 -19.68 7.07 0.95
CA VAL A 26 -18.88 8.02 0.16
C VAL A 26 -19.19 7.89 -1.34
N SER A 27 -19.45 6.68 -1.83
CA SER A 27 -19.83 6.42 -3.23
C SER A 27 -21.07 7.19 -3.67
N ASP A 28 -21.97 7.50 -2.74
CA ASP A 28 -23.27 8.13 -3.00
C ASP A 28 -23.18 9.66 -3.04
N LEU A 29 -22.05 10.22 -2.61
CA LEU A 29 -21.80 11.65 -2.63
C LEU A 29 -21.45 12.14 -4.04
N ALA A 30 -21.64 13.44 -4.31
CA ALA A 30 -21.21 14.05 -5.55
C ALA A 30 -19.69 13.86 -5.76
N LYS A 31 -19.26 13.60 -7.01
CA LYS A 31 -17.84 13.31 -7.34
C LYS A 31 -16.84 14.36 -6.81
N PRO A 32 -17.10 15.68 -6.81
CA PRO A 32 -16.19 16.63 -6.19
C PRO A 32 -15.99 16.40 -4.68
N ILE A 33 -17.04 15.97 -3.97
CA ILE A 33 -16.96 15.65 -2.53
C ILE A 33 -16.13 14.37 -2.33
N GLN A 34 -16.35 13.35 -3.18
CA GLN A 34 -15.52 12.14 -3.19
C GLN A 34 -14.03 12.49 -3.37
N ALA A 35 -13.71 13.38 -4.30
CA ALA A 35 -12.34 13.82 -4.54
C ALA A 35 -11.73 14.57 -3.34
N LEU A 36 -12.50 15.43 -2.68
CA LEU A 36 -12.07 16.11 -1.45
C LEU A 36 -11.80 15.12 -0.33
N ILE A 37 -12.58 14.05 -0.21
CA ILE A 37 -12.34 12.98 0.77
C ILE A 37 -11.02 12.27 0.47
N VAL A 38 -10.74 11.92 -0.79
CA VAL A 38 -9.46 11.33 -1.18
C VAL A 38 -8.29 12.26 -0.80
N ALA A 39 -8.38 13.54 -1.14
CA ALA A 39 -7.36 14.52 -0.79
C ALA A 39 -7.19 14.66 0.73
N GLY A 40 -8.29 14.65 1.48
CA GLY A 40 -8.30 14.65 2.94
C GLY A 40 -7.61 13.43 3.55
N VAL A 41 -7.80 12.24 2.98
CA VAL A 41 -7.10 11.02 3.41
C VAL A 41 -5.59 11.15 3.17
N PHE A 42 -5.15 11.63 2.00
CA PHE A 42 -3.72 11.86 1.74
C PHE A 42 -3.12 12.90 2.70
N ALA A 43 -3.83 14.00 2.96
CA ALA A 43 -3.40 15.01 3.93
C ALA A 43 -3.30 14.42 5.35
N GLY A 44 -4.29 13.62 5.75
CA GLY A 44 -4.29 12.90 7.02
C GLY A 44 -3.15 11.90 7.15
N LEU A 45 -2.83 11.16 6.09
CA LEU A 45 -1.68 10.26 6.04
C LEU A 45 -0.36 11.04 6.18
N GLY A 46 -0.22 12.19 5.50
CA GLY A 46 0.96 13.04 5.63
C GLY A 46 1.12 13.56 7.06
N ALA A 47 0.08 14.18 7.62
CA ALA A 47 0.11 14.71 8.99
C ALA A 47 0.32 13.60 10.03
N GLY A 48 -0.34 12.46 9.88
CA GLY A 48 -0.20 11.30 10.76
C GLY A 48 1.20 10.70 10.70
N THR A 49 1.81 10.61 9.50
CA THR A 49 3.19 10.15 9.34
C THR A 49 4.17 11.07 10.07
N VAL A 50 4.01 12.39 9.94
CA VAL A 50 4.84 13.38 10.68
C VAL A 50 4.66 13.24 12.19
N ALA A 51 3.42 13.02 12.66
CA ALA A 51 3.16 12.80 14.09
C ALA A 51 3.83 11.51 14.60
N VAL A 52 3.80 10.42 13.83
CA VAL A 52 4.50 9.18 14.21
C VAL A 52 6.02 9.38 14.22
N LEU A 53 6.59 10.09 13.24
CA LEU A 53 8.02 10.43 13.23
C LEU A 53 8.43 11.22 14.48
N ALA A 54 7.65 12.23 14.87
CA ALA A 54 7.89 12.97 16.11
C ALA A 54 7.82 12.05 17.35
N GLY A 55 6.89 11.10 17.36
CA GLY A 55 6.79 10.06 18.40
C GLY A 55 8.01 9.15 18.45
N LEU A 56 8.53 8.71 17.30
CA LEU A 56 9.74 7.88 17.21
C LEU A 56 10.97 8.61 17.73
N HIS A 57 11.16 9.89 17.39
CA HIS A 57 12.25 10.70 17.94
C HIS A 57 12.12 10.90 19.45
N SER A 58 10.89 11.10 19.95
CA SER A 58 10.63 11.22 21.38
C SER A 58 10.95 9.90 22.12
N LEU A 59 10.64 8.77 21.49
CA LEU A 59 10.95 7.45 22.04
C LEU A 59 12.45 7.18 22.05
N GLU A 60 13.18 7.52 20.99
CA GLU A 60 14.64 7.43 20.95
C GLU A 60 15.28 8.23 22.09
N ALA A 61 14.82 9.46 22.33
CA ALA A 61 15.32 10.31 23.42
C ALA A 61 15.00 9.78 24.82
N ALA A 62 13.91 9.01 24.97
CA ALA A 62 13.49 8.45 26.26
C ALA A 62 14.12 7.10 26.58
N LEU A 63 14.55 6.34 25.57
CA LEU A 63 15.13 5.02 25.73
C LEU A 63 16.59 5.08 26.20
N PRO A 64 17.09 4.04 26.90
CA PRO A 64 18.52 3.93 27.21
C PRO A 64 19.37 3.94 25.94
N ALA A 65 20.59 4.48 26.04
CA ALA A 65 21.51 4.56 24.90
C ALA A 65 21.68 3.19 24.21
N GLY A 66 21.54 3.17 22.88
CA GLY A 66 21.66 1.97 22.05
C GLY A 66 20.39 1.11 21.94
N TRP A 67 19.39 1.26 22.81
CA TRP A 67 18.14 0.48 22.71
C TRP A 67 17.38 0.77 21.42
N TYR A 68 17.25 2.05 21.06
CA TYR A 68 16.59 2.45 19.83
C TYR A 68 17.33 1.88 18.60
N SER A 69 18.66 1.94 18.58
CA SER A 69 19.47 1.38 17.49
C SER A 69 19.33 -0.14 17.36
N ILE A 70 19.27 -0.87 18.48
CA ILE A 70 19.02 -2.34 18.48
C ILE A 70 17.64 -2.64 17.90
N TRP A 71 16.62 -1.88 18.30
CA TRP A 71 15.27 -2.05 17.75
C TRP A 71 15.23 -1.71 16.26
N GLN A 72 15.80 -0.57 15.86
CA GLN A 72 15.86 -0.12 14.47
C GLN A 72 16.58 -1.12 13.56
N PHE A 73 17.62 -1.79 14.04
CA PHE A 73 18.32 -2.86 13.30
C PHE A 73 17.38 -3.98 12.83
N THR A 74 16.27 -4.21 13.53
CA THR A 74 15.29 -5.24 13.15
C THR A 74 14.32 -4.77 12.06
N TRP A 75 14.17 -3.48 11.81
CA TRP A 75 13.09 -2.95 10.99
C TRP A 75 13.23 -3.31 9.52
N ALA A 76 14.38 -3.02 8.91
CA ALA A 76 14.64 -3.29 7.50
C ALA A 76 14.46 -4.79 7.14
N PRO A 77 15.08 -5.77 7.84
CA PRO A 77 14.87 -7.18 7.53
C PRO A 77 13.42 -7.62 7.73
N LEU A 78 12.75 -7.21 8.80
CA LEU A 78 11.37 -7.63 9.07
C LEU A 78 10.38 -7.04 8.06
N LEU A 79 10.45 -5.73 7.81
CA LEU A 79 9.60 -5.06 6.83
C LEU A 79 9.88 -5.58 5.42
N GLY A 80 11.15 -5.83 5.08
CA GLY A 80 11.54 -6.38 3.80
C GLY A 80 10.93 -7.76 3.54
N LEU A 81 10.92 -8.64 4.54
CA LEU A 81 10.25 -9.94 4.46
C LEU A 81 8.72 -9.80 4.30
N ILE A 82 8.09 -8.90 5.06
CA ILE A 82 6.64 -8.62 4.95
C ILE A 82 6.29 -8.15 3.53
N PHE A 83 7.05 -7.21 2.97
CA PHE A 83 6.81 -6.69 1.63
C PHE A 83 7.15 -7.69 0.53
N SER A 84 8.14 -8.56 0.75
CA SER A 84 8.41 -9.69 -0.15
C SER A 84 7.21 -10.63 -0.22
N ALA A 85 6.63 -10.97 0.93
CA ALA A 85 5.42 -11.78 1.00
C ALA A 85 4.21 -11.08 0.36
N ALA A 86 4.03 -9.78 0.58
CA ALA A 86 2.98 -8.98 -0.06
C ALA A 86 3.11 -8.96 -1.59
N GLY A 87 4.34 -8.80 -2.09
CA GLY A 87 4.63 -8.84 -3.52
C GLY A 87 4.29 -10.20 -4.16
N ILE A 88 4.57 -11.31 -3.46
CA ILE A 88 4.14 -12.66 -3.88
C ILE A 88 2.61 -12.76 -3.87
N ALA A 89 1.95 -12.20 -2.85
CA ALA A 89 0.49 -12.24 -2.71
C ALA A 89 -0.26 -11.59 -3.88
N HIS A 90 0.32 -10.56 -4.52
CA HIS A 90 -0.25 -9.94 -5.73
C HIS A 90 -0.40 -10.93 -6.91
N PHE A 91 0.38 -12.02 -6.93
CA PHE A 91 0.30 -13.06 -7.96
C PHE A 91 -0.57 -14.24 -7.53
N THR A 92 -0.52 -14.61 -6.25
CA THR A 92 -1.29 -15.76 -5.74
C THR A 92 -2.77 -15.41 -5.48
N LEU A 93 -3.06 -14.15 -5.14
CA LEU A 93 -4.40 -13.61 -4.88
C LEU A 93 -4.78 -12.53 -5.91
N LEU A 94 -4.29 -12.65 -7.15
CA LEU A 94 -4.42 -11.63 -8.21
C LEU A 94 -5.84 -11.09 -8.37
N ARG A 95 -6.84 -11.97 -8.37
CA ARG A 95 -8.25 -11.57 -8.52
C ARG A 95 -8.70 -10.65 -7.39
N GLU A 96 -8.34 -10.97 -6.16
CA GLU A 96 -8.74 -10.21 -4.98
C GLU A 96 -8.10 -8.83 -4.96
N PHE A 97 -6.82 -8.73 -5.32
CA PHE A 97 -6.16 -7.42 -5.48
C PHE A 97 -6.75 -6.62 -6.65
N CYS A 98 -7.21 -7.28 -7.72
CA CYS A 98 -7.91 -6.61 -8.80
C CYS A 98 -9.30 -6.08 -8.38
N ASN A 99 -9.98 -6.73 -7.44
CA ASN A 99 -11.29 -6.31 -6.92
C ASN A 99 -11.20 -4.99 -6.14
N ILE A 100 -10.08 -4.75 -5.46
CA ILE A 100 -9.85 -3.52 -4.69
C ILE A 100 -9.19 -2.39 -5.50
N TYR A 101 -8.88 -2.65 -6.78
CA TYR A 101 -8.32 -1.64 -7.67
C TYR A 101 -9.40 -0.62 -8.08
N PRO A 102 -9.15 0.70 -7.96
CA PRO A 102 -10.18 1.69 -8.23
C PRO A 102 -10.70 1.65 -9.67
N GLY A 103 -12.02 1.62 -9.82
CA GLY A 103 -12.75 1.71 -11.08
C GLY A 103 -12.36 2.94 -11.91
N ARG A 104 -12.47 2.86 -13.25
CA ARG A 104 -12.33 4.05 -14.10
C ARG A 104 -13.41 5.07 -13.72
N GLY A 105 -13.00 6.32 -13.52
CA GLY A 105 -13.88 7.39 -13.04
C GLY A 105 -14.12 7.38 -11.53
N ALA A 106 -13.45 6.52 -10.75
CA ALA A 106 -13.51 6.58 -9.29
C ALA A 106 -13.19 8.00 -8.80
N TRP A 107 -14.02 8.49 -7.87
CA TRP A 107 -13.96 9.84 -7.30
C TRP A 107 -14.00 11.00 -8.33
N GLY A 108 -14.30 10.74 -9.61
CA GLY A 108 -14.38 11.74 -10.67
C GLY A 108 -13.05 12.15 -11.29
N PHE A 109 -11.93 11.54 -10.89
CA PHE A 109 -10.60 11.87 -11.45
C PHE A 109 -9.71 10.65 -11.71
N TRP A 110 -10.10 9.44 -11.28
CA TRP A 110 -9.27 8.25 -11.45
C TRP A 110 -9.43 7.65 -12.86
N TYR A 111 -8.54 8.03 -13.78
CA TYR A 111 -8.54 7.56 -15.17
C TYR A 111 -7.20 6.93 -15.56
N LEU A 112 -6.63 6.12 -14.68
CA LEU A 112 -5.33 5.50 -14.90
C LEU A 112 -5.40 4.50 -16.09
N PRO A 113 -4.52 4.63 -17.11
CA PRO A 113 -4.54 3.76 -18.28
C PRO A 113 -3.97 2.38 -17.94
N GLY A 114 -4.59 1.34 -18.50
CA GLY A 114 -4.23 -0.05 -18.23
C GLY A 114 -5.40 -0.81 -17.58
N THR A 115 -5.17 -2.09 -17.31
CA THR A 115 -6.12 -2.94 -16.59
C THR A 115 -5.75 -3.01 -15.11
N SER A 116 -6.71 -3.31 -14.24
CA SER A 116 -6.44 -3.62 -12.83
C SER A 116 -5.33 -4.68 -12.69
N SER A 117 -5.41 -5.74 -13.49
CA SER A 117 -4.41 -6.81 -13.51
C SER A 117 -3.00 -6.37 -13.92
N PHE A 118 -2.87 -5.37 -14.79
CA PHE A 118 -1.57 -4.78 -15.10
C PHE A 118 -1.02 -4.04 -13.89
N HIS A 119 -1.84 -3.19 -13.26
CA HIS A 119 -1.41 -2.40 -12.10
C HIS A 119 -1.03 -3.28 -10.91
N VAL A 120 -1.86 -4.26 -10.58
CA VAL A 120 -1.60 -5.24 -9.50
C VAL A 120 -0.31 -6.02 -9.76
N LYS A 121 -0.03 -6.44 -11.00
CA LYS A 121 1.18 -7.20 -11.29
C LYS A 121 2.44 -6.36 -11.10
N TRP A 122 2.50 -5.14 -11.65
CA TRP A 122 3.74 -4.34 -11.52
C TRP A 122 3.94 -3.83 -10.09
N THR A 123 2.87 -3.50 -9.35
CA THR A 123 3.00 -3.16 -7.93
C THR A 123 3.49 -4.36 -7.13
N GLY A 124 3.02 -5.58 -7.44
CA GLY A 124 3.56 -6.82 -6.86
C GLY A 124 5.05 -7.04 -7.13
N ILE A 125 5.52 -6.75 -8.35
CA ILE A 125 6.97 -6.77 -8.66
C ILE A 125 7.71 -5.73 -7.82
N ALA A 126 7.18 -4.51 -7.73
CA ALA A 126 7.80 -3.43 -6.99
C ALA A 126 7.87 -3.73 -5.48
N GLU A 127 6.82 -4.31 -4.90
CA GLU A 127 6.79 -4.77 -3.50
C GLU A 127 7.80 -5.89 -3.26
N LEU A 128 7.87 -6.88 -4.16
CA LEU A 128 8.82 -7.98 -4.03
C LEU A 128 10.27 -7.50 -4.15
N ALA A 129 10.57 -6.68 -5.17
CA ALA A 129 11.90 -6.14 -5.38
C ALA A 129 12.33 -5.19 -4.24
N GLY A 130 11.44 -4.30 -3.83
CA GLY A 130 11.67 -3.41 -2.68
C GLY A 130 11.81 -4.18 -1.38
N GLY A 131 10.98 -5.20 -1.14
CA GLY A 131 11.04 -6.05 0.04
C GLY A 131 12.34 -6.84 0.14
N VAL A 132 12.74 -7.52 -0.94
CA VAL A 132 14.02 -8.26 -0.99
C VAL A 132 15.20 -7.30 -0.85
N GLY A 133 15.16 -6.17 -1.57
CA GLY A 133 16.18 -5.13 -1.48
C GLY A 133 16.34 -4.58 -0.05
N LEU A 134 15.22 -4.30 0.63
CA LEU A 134 15.22 -3.80 1.99
C LEU A 134 15.75 -4.86 2.98
N ALA A 135 15.35 -6.12 2.82
CA ALA A 135 15.78 -7.19 3.70
C ALA A 135 17.29 -7.46 3.57
N LEU A 136 17.80 -7.53 2.34
CA LEU A 136 19.23 -7.72 2.09
C LEU A 136 20.03 -6.48 2.50
N GLY A 137 19.53 -5.28 2.19
CA GLY A 137 20.12 -4.01 2.57
C GLY A 137 20.31 -3.88 4.09
N GLY A 138 19.28 -4.20 4.87
CA GLY A 138 19.33 -4.20 6.33
C GLY A 138 20.28 -5.24 6.94
N LEU A 139 20.70 -6.25 6.15
CA LEU A 139 21.74 -7.21 6.53
C LEU A 139 23.15 -6.77 6.04
N GLY A 140 23.28 -5.57 5.50
CA GLY A 140 24.53 -4.99 5.01
C GLY A 140 24.86 -5.33 3.55
N VAL A 141 24.01 -6.08 2.84
CA VAL A 141 24.26 -6.40 1.43
C VAL A 141 24.03 -5.17 0.56
N GLY A 142 25.02 -4.79 -0.24
CA GLY A 142 24.91 -3.62 -1.12
C GLY A 142 24.93 -2.27 -0.38
N ALA A 143 25.52 -2.22 0.83
CA ALA A 143 25.65 -0.99 1.62
C ALA A 143 26.34 0.14 0.83
N GLU A 144 27.41 -0.17 0.09
CA GLU A 144 28.14 0.79 -0.78
C GLU A 144 27.26 1.39 -1.90
N LEU A 145 26.17 0.70 -2.25
CA LEU A 145 25.21 1.14 -3.27
C LEU A 145 23.98 1.83 -2.67
N GLY A 146 23.90 1.93 -1.34
CA GLY A 146 22.74 2.48 -0.63
C GLY A 146 21.47 1.64 -0.84
N LEU A 147 21.59 0.32 -0.98
CA LEU A 147 20.46 -0.57 -1.32
C LEU A 147 19.30 -0.44 -0.31
N GLU A 148 19.59 -0.43 0.98
CA GLU A 148 18.57 -0.28 2.03
C GLU A 148 17.77 1.01 1.86
N ARG A 149 18.47 2.13 1.71
CA ARG A 149 17.86 3.46 1.57
C ARG A 149 17.03 3.58 0.29
N ALA A 150 17.55 3.06 -0.82
CA ALA A 150 16.85 3.05 -2.10
C ALA A 150 15.58 2.17 -2.04
N ALA A 151 15.67 1.00 -1.42
CA ALA A 151 14.54 0.09 -1.24
C ALA A 151 13.48 0.71 -0.32
N ALA A 152 13.89 1.31 0.81
CA ALA A 152 12.99 2.02 1.73
C ALA A 152 12.28 3.19 1.03
N ALA A 153 12.99 4.01 0.26
CA ALA A 153 12.41 5.10 -0.51
C ALA A 153 11.43 4.60 -1.58
N GLY A 154 11.77 3.50 -2.27
CA GLY A 154 10.91 2.84 -3.24
C GLY A 154 9.62 2.32 -2.61
N LEU A 155 9.72 1.64 -1.46
CA LEU A 155 8.56 1.13 -0.73
C LEU A 155 7.71 2.27 -0.13
N PHE A 156 8.33 3.36 0.34
CA PHE A 156 7.62 4.57 0.75
C PHE A 156 6.75 5.12 -0.39
N ALA A 157 7.36 5.31 -1.58
CA ALA A 157 6.66 5.80 -2.76
C ALA A 157 5.56 4.81 -3.22
N LEU A 158 5.84 3.51 -3.13
CA LEU A 158 4.89 2.47 -3.50
C LEU A 158 3.67 2.45 -2.58
N VAL A 159 3.84 2.55 -1.25
CA VAL A 159 2.73 2.65 -0.29
C VAL A 159 1.83 3.83 -0.62
N LEU A 160 2.40 4.99 -0.97
CA LEU A 160 1.62 6.15 -1.43
C LEU A 160 0.90 5.85 -2.75
N ALA A 161 1.57 5.21 -3.71
CA ALA A 161 0.99 4.88 -5.02
C ALA A 161 -0.17 3.88 -4.94
N VAL A 162 -0.14 2.94 -3.98
CA VAL A 162 -1.21 1.94 -3.77
C VAL A 162 -2.28 2.39 -2.76
N THR A 163 -2.08 3.53 -2.09
CA THR A 163 -3.06 4.14 -1.17
C THR A 163 -4.47 4.29 -1.78
N PRO A 164 -4.64 4.63 -3.07
CA PRO A 164 -5.96 4.68 -3.69
C PRO A 164 -6.76 3.38 -3.55
N ALA A 165 -6.14 2.20 -3.52
CA ALA A 165 -6.85 0.94 -3.26
C ALA A 165 -7.45 0.90 -1.85
N ASN A 166 -6.72 1.39 -0.84
CA ASN A 166 -7.23 1.51 0.53
C ASN A 166 -8.43 2.46 0.61
N ILE A 167 -8.35 3.59 -0.09
CA ILE A 167 -9.46 4.56 -0.16
C ILE A 167 -10.65 3.97 -0.93
N TYR A 168 -10.40 3.16 -1.95
CA TYR A 168 -11.46 2.55 -2.75
C TYR A 168 -12.27 1.52 -1.97
N MET A 169 -11.61 0.67 -1.18
CA MET A 169 -12.31 -0.22 -0.25
C MET A 169 -13.19 0.57 0.72
N PHE A 170 -12.66 1.66 1.29
CA PHE A 170 -13.44 2.52 2.19
C PHE A 170 -14.63 3.20 1.49
N SER A 171 -14.45 3.66 0.26
CA SER A 171 -15.39 4.57 -0.41
C SER A 171 -16.38 3.92 -1.38
N HIS A 172 -16.08 2.72 -1.88
CA HIS A 172 -16.89 2.02 -2.89
C HIS A 172 -17.22 0.58 -2.46
N GLY A 173 -16.94 0.20 -1.21
CA GLY A 173 -17.33 -1.11 -0.66
C GLY A 173 -16.52 -2.28 -1.23
N ALA A 174 -15.40 -2.03 -1.92
CA ALA A 174 -14.55 -3.10 -2.40
C ALA A 174 -14.03 -3.94 -1.21
N GLN A 175 -14.18 -5.26 -1.31
CA GLN A 175 -13.90 -6.19 -0.22
C GLN A 175 -12.49 -6.78 -0.35
N LEU A 176 -11.93 -7.17 0.79
CA LEU A 176 -10.70 -7.95 0.85
C LEU A 176 -10.92 -9.39 0.33
N PRO A 177 -9.84 -10.16 0.12
CA PRO A 177 -9.92 -11.58 -0.19
C PRO A 177 -10.99 -12.30 0.63
N GLU A 178 -11.69 -13.25 -0.01
CA GLU A 178 -12.77 -14.04 0.59
C GLU A 178 -14.05 -13.25 0.91
N GLY A 179 -14.20 -12.04 0.37
CA GLY A 179 -15.39 -11.20 0.57
C GLY A 179 -15.45 -10.57 1.96
N LEU A 180 -14.30 -10.43 2.62
CA LEU A 180 -14.23 -9.81 3.94
C LEU A 180 -14.47 -8.31 3.83
N GLU A 181 -15.63 -7.87 4.30
CA GLU A 181 -15.95 -6.46 4.49
C GLU A 181 -15.24 -5.91 5.73
N LEU A 182 -14.54 -4.79 5.56
CA LEU A 182 -13.93 -4.08 6.68
C LEU A 182 -14.92 -3.06 7.25
N PRO A 183 -15.17 -3.07 8.57
CA PRO A 183 -15.96 -2.01 9.19
C PRO A 183 -15.25 -0.66 9.00
N VAL A 184 -16.00 0.44 9.03
CA VAL A 184 -15.46 1.81 8.86
C VAL A 184 -14.27 2.07 9.81
N PHE A 185 -14.37 1.62 11.06
CA PHE A 185 -13.27 1.71 12.02
C PHE A 185 -12.01 0.92 11.59
N GLY A 186 -12.18 -0.22 10.92
CA GLY A 186 -11.09 -1.01 10.35
C GLY A 186 -10.29 -0.23 9.31
N HIS A 187 -10.92 0.64 8.51
CA HIS A 187 -10.21 1.54 7.60
C HIS A 187 -9.37 2.58 8.35
N ALA A 188 -9.87 3.12 9.47
CA ALA A 188 -9.10 4.05 10.31
C ALA A 188 -7.86 3.37 10.92
N VAL A 189 -8.00 2.13 11.40
CA VAL A 189 -6.87 1.33 11.91
C VAL A 189 -5.82 1.09 10.82
N ARG A 190 -6.26 0.72 9.60
CA ARG A 190 -5.36 0.59 8.45
C ARG A 190 -4.64 1.90 8.13
N GLY A 191 -5.35 3.03 8.15
CA GLY A 191 -4.76 4.35 7.95
C GLY A 191 -3.69 4.68 8.99
N PHE A 192 -3.94 4.37 10.26
CA PHE A 192 -2.96 4.52 11.33
C PHE A 192 -1.69 3.68 11.08
N PHE A 193 -1.84 2.39 10.79
CA PHE A 193 -0.68 1.54 10.49
C PHE A 193 0.05 1.98 9.23
N GLN A 194 -0.65 2.54 8.26
CA GLN A 194 -0.03 3.11 7.07
C GLN A 194 0.84 4.33 7.42
N CYS A 195 0.41 5.20 8.34
CA CYS A 195 1.25 6.28 8.86
C CYS A 195 2.51 5.75 9.56
N VAL A 196 2.37 4.68 10.37
CA VAL A 196 3.50 4.03 11.03
C VAL A 196 4.49 3.47 10.02
N LEU A 197 3.98 2.80 8.99
CA LEU A 197 4.79 2.19 7.96
C LEU A 197 5.54 3.23 7.11
N LEU A 198 4.86 4.31 6.72
CA LEU A 198 5.47 5.44 6.03
C LEU A 198 6.55 6.11 6.88
N ALA A 199 6.33 6.24 8.19
CA ALA A 199 7.33 6.79 9.10
C ALA A 199 8.58 5.89 9.17
N PHE A 200 8.41 4.57 9.25
CA PHE A 200 9.54 3.63 9.29
C PHE A 200 10.34 3.69 8.00
N PHE A 201 9.67 3.66 6.85
CA PHE A 201 10.37 3.79 5.56
C PHE A 201 11.05 5.14 5.38
N TRP A 202 10.44 6.22 5.86
CA TRP A 202 11.07 7.54 5.84
C TRP A 202 12.37 7.53 6.66
N THR A 203 12.32 7.04 7.90
CA THR A 203 13.50 6.94 8.77
C THR A 203 14.61 6.12 8.11
N LEU A 204 14.30 4.93 7.58
CA LEU A 204 15.27 4.06 6.90
C LEU A 204 15.83 4.68 5.61
N ALA A 205 15.02 5.39 4.83
CA ALA A 205 15.48 6.08 3.62
C ALA A 205 16.40 7.28 3.91
N SER A 206 16.17 7.95 5.05
CA SER A 206 16.93 9.12 5.49
C SER A 206 18.15 8.82 6.36
N SER A 207 18.36 7.55 6.72
CA SER A 207 19.51 7.10 7.54
C SER A 207 20.83 7.10 6.76
#